data_AF-X1MHZ4-F1
#
_entry.id   AF-X1MHZ4-F1
#
_cell.length_a   1.000
_cell.length_b   1.000
_cell.length_c   1.000
_cell.angle_alpha   90.00
_cell.angle_beta   90.00
_cell.angle_gamma   90.00
#
_symmetry.space_group_name_H-M   'P 1'
#
loop_
_entity.id
_entity.type
_entity.pdbx_description
1 polymer ?
#
loop_
_entity_poly.entity_id
_entity_poly.type
_entity_poly.pdbx_seq_one_letter_code
_entity_poly.pdbx_strand_id
1 'polypeptide(L)'
;EEFKFNEVLIAIWELISFCDRYIEQKRPWEEKNKKAITDLLFALSEISQLLKPFLPETSESISNQLGIKLEEKPWKFEIKKGKALFPRLK
;
A
#
# COMPACT_ATOMS: atom_id res chain seq x y z
N GLU A 1 -20.48 3.15 20.70
CA GLU A 1 -19.14 3.09 20.09
C GLU A 1 -18.84 4.44 19.45
N GLU A 2 -17.66 5.00 19.71
CA GLU A 2 -17.21 6.22 19.02
C GLU A 2 -16.30 5.83 17.86
N PHE A 3 -16.73 6.12 16.64
CA PHE A 3 -15.91 5.87 15.46
C PHE A 3 -14.82 6.94 15.35
N LYS A 4 -13.59 6.57 15.69
CA LYS A 4 -12.40 7.44 15.66
C LYS A 4 -11.71 7.43 14.28
N PHE A 5 -12.45 7.82 13.24
CA PHE A 5 -11.95 7.79 11.85
C PHE A 5 -10.65 8.55 11.63
N ASN A 6 -10.47 9.68 12.32
CA ASN A 6 -9.23 10.47 12.26
C ASN A 6 -8.02 9.69 12.79
N GLU A 7 -8.19 8.97 13.91
CA GLU A 7 -7.13 8.15 14.49
C GLU A 7 -6.78 6.97 13.57
N VAL A 8 -7.77 6.38 12.90
CA VAL A 8 -7.55 5.32 11.90
C VAL A 8 -6.75 5.85 10.72
N LEU A 9 -7.11 7.01 10.18
CA LEU A 9 -6.36 7.63 9.08
C LEU A 9 -4.93 7.97 9.50
N ILE A 10 -4.72 8.46 10.72
CA ILE A 10 -3.37 8.69 11.27
C ILE A 10 -2.58 7.39 11.30
N ALA A 11 -3.15 6.29 11.79
CA ALA A 11 -2.48 5.00 11.82
C ALA A 11 -2.12 4.47 10.42
N ILE A 12 -2.99 4.68 9.41
CA ILE A 12 -2.68 4.34 8.01
C ILE A 12 -1.50 5.16 7.51
N TRP A 13 -1.46 6.47 7.79
CA TRP A 13 -0.34 7.34 7.42
C TRP A 13 0.97 6.97 8.13
N GLU A 14 0.90 6.54 9.39
CA GLU A 14 2.06 6.03 10.12
C GLU A 14 2.62 4.75 9.49
N LEU A 15 1.76 3.85 9.03
CA LEU A 15 2.16 2.64 8.30
C LEU A 15 2.82 2.98 6.96
N ILE A 16 2.27 3.93 6.19
CA ILE A 16 2.88 4.42 4.95
C ILE A 16 4.27 5.01 5.26
N SER A 17 4.37 5.86 6.27
CA SER A 17 5.63 6.47 6.70
C SER A 17 6.66 5.44 7.17
N PHE A 18 6.21 4.35 7.79
CA PHE A 18 7.07 3.23 8.16
C PHE A 18 7.62 2.52 6.92
N CYS A 19 6.78 2.24 5.91
CA CYS A 19 7.21 1.65 4.65
C CYS A 19 8.26 2.52 3.93
N ASP A 20 8.07 3.84 3.91
CA ASP A 20 9.05 4.77 3.33
C ASP A 20 10.41 4.68 4.05
N ARG A 21 10.40 4.68 5.39
CA ARG A 21 11.63 4.48 6.18
C ARG A 21 12.26 3.11 5.94
N TYR A 22 11.45 2.07 5.77
CA TYR A 22 11.93 0.71 5.50
C TYR A 22 12.61 0.62 4.12
N ILE A 23 12.02 1.27 3.10
CA ILE A 23 12.61 1.41 1.76
C ILE A 23 13.99 2.06 1.85
N GLU A 24 14.11 3.17 2.58
CA GLU A 24 15.37 3.90 2.74
C GLU A 24 16.42 3.10 3.53
N GLN A 25 16.01 2.39 4.58
CA GLN A 25 16.94 1.57 5.38
C GLN A 25 17.43 0.33 4.64
N LYS A 26 16.54 -0.32 3.86
CA LYS A 26 16.86 -1.56 3.15
C LYS A 26 17.45 -1.36 1.77
N ARG A 27 17.31 -0.15 1.20
CA ARG A 27 17.80 0.24 -0.15
C ARG A 27 17.66 -0.90 -1.16
N PRO A 28 16.44 -1.47 -1.32
CA PRO A 28 16.26 -2.75 -2.03
C PRO A 28 16.70 -2.70 -3.51
N TRP A 29 16.83 -1.51 -4.09
CA TRP A 29 17.34 -1.29 -5.45
C TRP A 29 18.84 -1.58 -5.60
N GLU A 30 19.64 -1.52 -4.54
CA GLU A 30 21.10 -1.73 -4.60
C GLU A 30 21.44 -3.21 -4.58
N GLU A 31 20.87 -3.94 -3.61
CA GLU A 31 21.17 -5.37 -3.41
C GLU A 31 20.17 -6.30 -4.10
N LYS A 32 19.21 -5.76 -4.86
CA LYS A 32 18.09 -6.51 -5.45
C LYS A 32 17.38 -7.38 -4.39
N ASN A 33 17.16 -6.81 -3.21
CA ASN A 33 16.61 -7.53 -2.06
C ASN A 33 15.12 -7.85 -2.29
N LYS A 34 14.88 -9.01 -2.90
CA LYS A 34 13.52 -9.49 -3.24
C LYS A 34 12.63 -9.61 -2.02
N LYS A 35 13.17 -10.02 -0.86
CA LYS A 35 12.39 -10.16 0.37
C LYS A 35 11.85 -8.80 0.81
N ALA A 36 12.68 -7.76 0.84
CA ALA A 36 12.23 -6.42 1.19
C ALA A 36 11.12 -5.91 0.25
N ILE A 37 11.24 -6.20 -1.06
CA ILE A 37 10.19 -5.88 -2.04
C ILE A 37 8.90 -6.66 -1.73
N THR A 38 8.98 -7.95 -1.46
CA THR A 38 7.80 -8.77 -1.11
C THR A 38 7.12 -8.29 0.17
N ASP A 39 7.90 -7.96 1.21
CA ASP A 39 7.39 -7.40 2.46
C ASP A 39 6.64 -6.08 2.22
N LEU A 40 7.18 -5.22 1.35
CA LEU A 40 6.55 -3.94 0.96
C LEU A 40 5.28 -4.13 0.13
N LEU A 41 5.27 -5.09 -0.81
CA LEU A 41 4.08 -5.42 -1.59
C LEU A 41 2.95 -5.91 -0.67
N PHE A 42 3.29 -6.73 0.33
CA PHE A 42 2.33 -7.18 1.34
C PHE A 42 1.77 -6.01 2.16
N ALA A 43 2.64 -5.12 2.65
CA ALA A 43 2.21 -3.92 3.37
C ALA A 43 1.31 -3.02 2.50
N LEU A 44 1.63 -2.86 1.22
CA LEU A 44 0.84 -2.05 0.29
C LEU A 44 -0.56 -2.65 0.03
N SER A 45 -0.69 -3.98 -0.01
CA SER A 45 -1.98 -4.66 -0.07
C SER A 45 -2.83 -4.41 1.17
N GLU A 46 -2.23 -4.47 2.37
CA GLU A 46 -2.93 -4.15 3.62
C GLU A 46 -3.36 -2.67 3.63
N ILE A 47 -2.50 -1.74 3.21
CA ILE A 47 -2.84 -0.32 3.07
C ILE A 47 -4.03 -0.14 2.11
N SER A 48 -4.03 -0.82 0.96
CA SER A 48 -5.16 -0.80 0.02
C SER A 48 -6.45 -1.28 0.69
N GLN A 49 -6.40 -2.37 1.46
CA GLN A 49 -7.57 -2.89 2.19
C GLN A 49 -8.06 -1.89 3.26
N LEU A 50 -7.15 -1.29 4.02
CA LEU A 50 -7.46 -0.31 5.07
C LEU A 50 -8.02 1.01 4.51
N LEU A 51 -7.60 1.40 3.31
CA LEU A 51 -8.10 2.60 2.63
C LEU A 51 -9.48 2.42 2.03
N LYS A 52 -9.96 1.18 1.80
CA LYS A 52 -11.25 0.90 1.14
C LYS A 52 -12.45 1.69 1.71
N PRO A 53 -12.67 1.81 3.03
CA PRO A 53 -13.78 2.60 3.57
C PRO A 53 -13.59 4.13 3.49
N PHE A 54 -12.39 4.63 3.18
CA PHE A 54 -12.08 6.07 3.14
C PHE A 54 -11.84 6.60 1.73
N LEU A 55 -11.13 5.83 0.89
CA LEU A 55 -10.70 6.15 -0.46
C LEU A 55 -10.88 4.92 -1.37
N PRO A 56 -12.13 4.52 -1.69
CA PRO A 56 -12.41 3.28 -2.41
C PRO A 56 -11.75 3.24 -3.80
N GLU A 57 -11.73 4.35 -4.54
CA GLU A 57 -11.10 4.42 -5.87
C GLU A 57 -9.58 4.26 -5.79
N THR A 58 -8.96 4.81 -4.73
CA THR A 58 -7.53 4.65 -4.48
C THR A 58 -7.21 3.20 -4.11
N SER A 59 -8.00 2.62 -3.20
CA SER A 59 -7.89 1.22 -2.80
C SER A 59 -7.94 0.30 -4.03
N GLU A 60 -8.95 0.46 -4.87
CA GLU A 60 -9.12 -0.30 -6.11
C GLU A 60 -7.96 -0.08 -7.10
N SER A 61 -7.50 1.16 -7.24
CA SER A 61 -6.36 1.44 -8.12
C SER A 61 -5.06 0.76 -7.65
N ILE A 62 -4.82 0.71 -6.33
CA ILE A 62 -3.68 -0.02 -5.76
C ILE A 62 -3.84 -1.53 -6.01
N SER A 63 -4.97 -2.13 -5.67
CA SER A 63 -5.18 -3.58 -5.82
C SER A 63 -5.09 -4.03 -7.28
N ASN A 64 -5.61 -3.22 -8.21
CA ASN A 64 -5.48 -3.45 -9.65
C ASN A 64 -4.03 -3.38 -10.15
N GLN A 65 -3.23 -2.44 -9.63
CA GLN A 65 -1.79 -2.36 -9.94
C GLN A 65 -1.00 -3.52 -9.34
N LEU A 66 -1.42 -4.03 -8.19
CA LEU A 66 -0.84 -5.22 -7.56
C LEU A 66 -1.29 -6.53 -8.21
N GLY A 67 -2.37 -6.50 -9.00
CA GLY A 67 -2.97 -7.68 -9.61
C GLY A 67 -3.65 -8.61 -8.60
N ILE A 68 -4.14 -8.07 -7.49
CA ILE A 68 -4.71 -8.84 -6.38
C ILE A 68 -6.20 -8.56 -6.20
N LYS A 69 -6.89 -9.49 -5.55
CA LYS A 69 -8.21 -9.25 -4.95
C LYS A 69 -8.04 -9.13 -3.44
N LEU A 70 -8.60 -8.08 -2.84
CA LEU A 70 -8.35 -7.75 -1.43
C LEU A 70 -8.87 -8.82 -0.47
N GLU A 71 -9.96 -9.49 -0.85
CA GLU A 71 -10.65 -10.48 -0.02
C GLU A 71 -10.04 -11.89 -0.14
N GLU A 72 -9.21 -12.15 -1.15
CA GLU A 72 -8.66 -13.48 -1.45
C GLU A 72 -7.19 -13.60 -0.97
N LYS A 73 -7.00 -13.98 0.30
CA LYS A 73 -5.69 -14.29 0.88
C LYS A 73 -5.35 -15.79 0.73
N PRO A 74 -4.07 -16.16 0.53
CA PRO A 74 -2.90 -15.29 0.41
C PRO A 74 -2.84 -14.62 -0.97
N TRP A 75 -2.41 -13.36 -0.98
CA TRP A 75 -2.29 -12.60 -2.22
C TRP A 75 -1.19 -13.13 -3.13
N LYS A 76 -1.53 -13.30 -4.40
CA LYS A 76 -0.59 -13.60 -5.48
C LYS A 76 -0.42 -12.34 -6.33
N PHE A 77 0.80 -11.84 -6.41
CA PHE A 77 1.10 -10.57 -7.05
C PHE A 77 1.35 -10.72 -8.54
N GLU A 78 0.58 -9.99 -9.34
CA GLU A 78 0.78 -9.82 -10.79
C GLU A 78 0.89 -8.33 -11.10
N ILE A 79 2.07 -7.77 -10.86
CA ILE A 79 2.29 -6.32 -10.86
C ILE A 79 2.08 -5.72 -12.26
N LYS A 80 1.20 -4.73 -12.35
CA LYS A 80 0.91 -3.94 -13.54
C LYS A 80 1.30 -2.49 -13.28
N LYS A 81 2.03 -1.88 -14.22
CA LYS A 81 2.38 -0.46 -14.13
C LYS A 81 1.12 0.38 -14.33
N GLY A 82 0.65 1.06 -13.29
CA GLY A 82 -0.49 1.96 -13.36
C GLY A 82 -0.10 3.43 -13.54
N LYS A 83 -1.13 4.27 -13.59
CA LYS A 83 -0.97 5.73 -13.55
C LYS A 83 -0.63 6.17 -12.12
N ALA A 84 -0.03 7.34 -11.99
CA ALA A 84 0.20 7.94 -10.67
C ALA A 84 -1.13 8.11 -9.94
N LEU A 85 -1.21 7.57 -8.72
CA LEU A 85 -2.44 7.57 -7.90
C LEU A 85 -2.80 8.96 -7.40
N PHE A 86 -1.79 9.77 -7.08
CA PHE A 86 -1.93 11.12 -6.55
C PHE A 86 -1.13 12.10 -7.39
N PRO A 87 -1.70 12.62 -8.49
CA PRO A 87 -1.07 13.69 -9.25
C PRO A 87 -1.00 14.97 -8.41
N ARG A 88 0.06 15.77 -8.61
CA ARG A 88 0.21 17.05 -7.91
C ARG A 88 -0.89 18.01 -8.35
N LEU A 89 -1.51 18.69 -7.39
CA LEU A 89 -2.45 19.77 -7.67
C LEU A 89 -1.69 20.93 -8.34
N LYS A 90 -2.32 21.53 -9.36
CA LYS A 90 -1.81 22.72 -10.05
C LYS A 90 -2.33 23.98 -9.40
#